data_AF-A0A9D7Y2W3-F1
#
_entry.id   AF-A0A9D7Y2W3-F1
#
_cell.length_a   1.000
_cell.length_b   1.000
_cell.length_c   1.000
_cell.angle_alpha   90.00
_cell.angle_beta   90.00
_cell.angle_gamma   90.00
#
_symmetry.space_group_name_H-M   'P 1'
#
loop_
_entity.id
_entity.type
_entity.pdbx_description
1 polymer ?
#
loop_
_entity_poly.entity_id
_entity_poly.type
_entity_poly.pdbx_seq_one_letter_code
_entity_poly.pdbx_strand_id
1 'polypeptide(L)'
;MLHLIDLANLRLSKLSDRYLLVHSDIESDLTITDLYQGNIKRSVKTLSGGESFIVSLALALSLADMASQNVKLESLFIDEGFGTLDAETLETAIETLERLQSESNRTIGVISHVESLKERITTQIRVIKGTGGYAKIEVV
;
A
#
# COMPACT_ATOMS: atom_id res chain seq x y z
N MET A 1 -1.67 17.34 -8.42
CA MET A 1 -0.72 17.03 -7.34
C MET A 1 -1.33 17.24 -5.97
N LEU A 2 -1.82 18.45 -5.64
CA LEU A 2 -2.53 18.70 -4.36
C LEU A 2 -3.71 17.74 -4.13
N HIS A 3 -4.57 17.55 -5.14
CA HIS A 3 -5.69 16.61 -5.04
C HIS A 3 -5.27 15.15 -4.75
N LEU A 4 -4.13 14.69 -5.31
CA LEU A 4 -3.60 13.35 -5.03
C LEU A 4 -3.13 13.25 -3.59
N ILE A 5 -2.47 14.28 -3.08
CA ILE A 5 -1.99 14.34 -1.69
C ILE A 5 -3.17 14.31 -0.72
N ASP A 6 -4.26 15.03 -1.02
CA ASP A 6 -5.46 15.03 -0.17
C ASP A 6 -6.11 13.64 -0.09
N LEU A 7 -6.27 12.96 -1.24
CA LEU A 7 -6.78 11.60 -1.29
C LEU A 7 -5.81 10.61 -0.61
N ALA A 8 -4.50 10.79 -0.81
CA ALA A 8 -3.48 9.98 -0.17
C ALA A 8 -3.52 10.14 1.34
N ASN A 9 -3.71 11.36 1.87
CA ASN A 9 -3.87 11.60 3.30
C ASN A 9 -5.16 10.97 3.85
N LEU A 10 -6.25 10.99 3.08
CA LEU A 10 -7.48 10.30 3.47
C LEU A 10 -7.25 8.79 3.60
N ARG A 11 -6.51 8.16 2.68
CA ARG A 11 -6.16 6.73 2.77
C ARG A 11 -5.12 6.46 3.85
N LEU A 12 -4.10 7.31 3.94
CA LEU A 12 -3.00 7.21 4.91
C LEU A 12 -3.53 7.28 6.33
N SER A 13 -4.48 8.16 6.64
CA SER A 13 -5.11 8.26 7.98
C SER A 13 -5.78 6.97 8.46
N LYS A 14 -6.13 6.06 7.53
CA LYS A 14 -6.72 4.75 7.84
C LYS A 14 -5.66 3.65 8.01
N LEU A 15 -4.43 3.90 7.54
CA LEU A 15 -3.28 2.99 7.63
C LEU A 15 -2.32 3.39 8.76
N SER A 16 -2.17 4.68 9.01
CA SER A 16 -1.33 5.27 10.04
C SER A 16 -1.78 6.70 10.35
N ASP A 17 -1.89 7.02 11.63
CA ASP A 17 -2.21 8.35 12.14
C ASP A 17 -0.96 9.24 12.36
N ARG A 18 0.25 8.71 12.12
CA ARG A 18 1.50 9.40 12.42
C ARG A 18 1.91 10.42 11.36
N TYR A 19 1.56 10.18 10.10
CA TYR A 19 2.11 10.93 8.97
C TYR A 19 1.04 11.66 8.16
N LEU A 20 1.36 12.89 7.77
CA LEU A 20 0.63 13.63 6.74
C LEU A 20 1.57 13.95 5.58
N LEU A 21 1.19 13.54 4.38
CA LEU A 21 1.84 13.93 3.14
C LEU A 21 1.59 15.42 2.87
N VAL A 22 2.65 16.13 2.52
CA VAL A 22 2.64 17.54 2.19
C VAL A 22 3.45 17.79 0.92
N HIS A 23 2.95 18.69 0.09
CA HIS A 23 3.68 19.12 -1.10
C HIS A 23 4.91 19.95 -0.68
N SER A 24 6.06 19.68 -1.30
CA SER A 24 7.25 20.50 -1.14
C SER A 24 7.20 21.67 -2.12
N ASP A 25 7.44 22.88 -1.63
CA ASP A 25 7.48 24.09 -2.46
C ASP A 25 8.85 24.28 -3.17
N ILE A 26 9.87 23.54 -2.74
CA ILE A 26 11.28 23.77 -3.12
C ILE A 26 11.79 22.71 -4.10
N GLU A 27 11.18 21.52 -4.12
CA GLU A 27 11.51 20.42 -5.02
C GLU A 27 10.23 19.70 -5.45
N SER A 28 10.23 19.02 -6.61
CA SER A 28 9.16 18.09 -7.02
C SER A 28 9.04 16.84 -6.13
N ASP A 29 9.73 16.82 -4.98
CA ASP A 29 9.75 15.73 -4.01
C ASP A 29 8.58 15.83 -3.02
N LEU A 30 8.18 14.69 -2.47
CA LEU A 30 7.18 14.63 -1.41
C LEU A 30 7.83 14.87 -0.05
N THR A 31 7.13 15.60 0.81
CA THR A 31 7.51 15.75 2.22
C THR A 31 6.42 15.17 3.11
N ILE A 32 6.80 14.85 4.34
CA ILE A 32 5.86 14.40 5.37
C ILE A 32 5.97 15.27 6.59
N THR A 33 4.84 15.45 7.27
CA THR A 33 4.77 15.99 8.62
C THR A 33 4.65 14.81 9.58
N ASP A 34 5.62 14.67 10.49
CA ASP A 34 5.59 13.66 11.56
C ASP A 34 4.83 14.23 12.77
N LEU A 35 3.59 13.78 12.95
CA LEU A 35 2.70 14.25 14.01
C LEU A 35 3.17 13.82 15.40
N TYR A 36 3.95 12.73 15.48
CA TYR A 36 4.44 12.19 16.75
C TYR A 36 5.73 12.89 17.20
N GLN A 37 6.41 13.59 16.30
CA GLN A 37 7.60 14.40 16.61
C GLN A 37 7.30 15.91 16.60
N GLY A 38 6.12 16.33 17.05
CA GLY A 38 5.79 17.75 17.17
C GLY A 38 5.61 18.45 15.83
N ASN A 39 5.03 17.76 14.85
CA ASN A 39 4.75 18.27 13.50
C ASN A 39 6.00 18.69 12.71
N ILE A 40 7.13 18.01 12.93
CA ILE A 40 8.34 18.26 12.17
C ILE A 40 8.12 17.83 10.71
N LYS A 41 8.47 18.72 9.79
CA LYS A 41 8.50 18.41 8.35
C LYS A 41 9.84 17.78 7.99
N ARG A 42 9.81 16.63 7.33
CA ARG A 42 11.01 15.93 6.83
C ARG A 42 10.75 15.31 5.47
N SER A 43 11.83 14.96 4.78
CA SER A 43 11.73 14.26 3.49
C SER A 43 11.18 12.84 3.68
N VAL A 44 10.37 12.36 2.72
CA VAL A 44 9.94 10.95 2.66
C VAL A 44 11.12 9.97 2.64
N LYS A 45 12.30 10.42 2.18
CA LYS A 45 13.54 9.63 2.14
C LYS A 45 14.05 9.19 3.53
N THR A 46 13.53 9.79 4.60
CA THR A 46 13.90 9.48 5.99
C THR A 46 13.00 8.44 6.66
N LEU A 47 11.95 7.99 5.96
CA LEU A 47 11.04 6.97 6.45
C LEU A 47 11.73 5.61 6.50
N SER A 48 11.34 4.77 7.46
CA SER A 48 11.75 3.36 7.50
C SER A 48 11.15 2.59 6.31
N GLY A 49 11.57 1.33 6.12
CA GLY A 49 11.02 0.48 5.06
C GLY A 49 9.50 0.31 5.17
N GLY A 50 8.99 -0.02 6.35
CA GLY A 50 7.56 -0.19 6.59
C GLY A 50 6.77 1.12 6.47
N GLU A 51 7.33 2.23 6.96
CA GLU A 51 6.69 3.54 6.86
C GLU A 51 6.60 4.01 5.39
N SER A 52 7.67 3.78 4.62
CA SER A 52 7.70 4.06 3.19
C SER A 52 6.67 3.22 2.43
N PHE A 53 6.51 1.95 2.82
CA PHE A 53 5.53 1.05 2.21
C PHE A 53 4.10 1.56 2.44
N ILE A 54 3.74 1.95 3.67
CA ILE A 54 2.40 2.47 4.00
C ILE A 54 2.10 3.77 3.25
N VAL A 55 3.06 4.69 3.18
CA VAL A 55 2.92 5.92 2.40
C VAL A 55 2.75 5.62 0.90
N SER A 56 3.55 4.69 0.36
CA SER A 56 3.46 4.28 -1.05
C SER A 56 2.14 3.59 -1.36
N LEU A 57 1.62 2.76 -0.45
CA LEU A 57 0.33 2.12 -0.56
C LEU A 57 -0.80 3.15 -0.60
N ALA A 58 -0.81 4.11 0.33
CA ALA A 58 -1.80 5.18 0.36
C ALA A 58 -1.81 6.00 -0.95
N LEU A 59 -0.63 6.30 -1.50
CA LEU A 59 -0.47 6.99 -2.78
C LEU A 59 -0.96 6.15 -3.96
N ALA A 60 -0.59 4.88 -4.03
CA ALA A 60 -1.00 3.98 -5.11
C ALA A 60 -2.52 3.82 -5.18
N LEU A 61 -3.15 3.63 -4.02
CA LEU A 61 -4.60 3.52 -3.89
C LEU A 61 -5.32 4.81 -4.32
N SER A 62 -4.79 5.96 -3.90
CA SER A 62 -5.35 7.26 -4.24
C SER A 62 -5.18 7.59 -5.72
N LEU A 63 -4.06 7.19 -6.31
CA LEU A 63 -3.82 7.32 -7.74
C LEU A 63 -4.77 6.43 -8.54
N ALA A 64 -5.00 5.19 -8.08
CA ALA A 64 -5.97 4.28 -8.69
C ALA A 64 -7.40 4.86 -8.61
N ASP A 65 -7.76 5.48 -7.48
CA ASP A 65 -9.05 6.19 -7.32
C ASP A 65 -9.19 7.35 -8.30
N MET A 66 -8.17 8.20 -8.43
CA MET A 66 -8.18 9.32 -9.37
C MET A 66 -8.27 8.86 -10.83
N ALA A 67 -7.47 7.87 -11.21
CA ALA A 67 -7.45 7.34 -12.57
C ALA A 67 -8.80 6.69 -12.95
N SER A 68 -9.48 6.08 -11.98
CA SER A 68 -10.79 5.45 -12.18
C SER A 68 -11.90 6.41 -12.64
N GLN A 69 -11.75 7.72 -12.44
CA GLN A 69 -12.73 8.71 -12.88
C GLN A 69 -12.75 8.91 -14.40
N ASN A 70 -11.62 8.67 -15.08
CA ASN A 70 -11.50 8.86 -16.53
C ASN A 70 -11.26 7.55 -17.29
N VAL A 71 -10.76 6.52 -16.61
CA VAL A 71 -10.43 5.21 -17.19
C VAL A 71 -10.87 4.12 -16.22
N LYS A 72 -11.65 3.14 -16.68
CA LYS A 72 -12.08 2.03 -15.83
C LYS A 72 -10.89 1.12 -15.48
N LEU A 73 -10.27 1.36 -14.33
CA LEU A 73 -9.26 0.48 -13.75
C LEU A 73 -9.96 -0.70 -13.07
N GLU A 74 -9.81 -1.89 -13.63
CA GLU A 74 -10.45 -3.12 -13.13
C GLU A 74 -9.58 -3.90 -12.14
N SER A 75 -8.26 -3.63 -12.11
CA SER A 75 -7.32 -4.33 -11.25
C SER A 75 -6.19 -3.46 -10.71
N LEU A 76 -5.71 -3.83 -9.53
CA LEU A 76 -4.53 -3.27 -8.87
C LEU A 76 -3.66 -4.42 -8.37
N PHE A 77 -2.37 -4.40 -8.68
CA PHE A 77 -1.40 -5.36 -8.17
C PHE A 77 -0.40 -4.67 -7.24
N ILE A 78 -0.18 -5.26 -6.07
CA ILE A 78 0.77 -4.78 -5.06
C ILE A 78 1.85 -5.86 -4.91
N ASP A 79 3.10 -5.48 -5.16
CA ASP A 79 4.23 -6.40 -5.15
C ASP A 79 5.18 -6.11 -3.98
N GLU A 80 5.32 -7.10 -3.10
CA GLU A 80 6.21 -7.11 -1.94
C GLU A 80 6.06 -5.91 -0.98
N GLY A 81 6.87 -5.85 0.09
CA GLY A 81 6.88 -4.75 1.07
C GLY A 81 6.09 -5.00 2.35
N PHE A 82 5.13 -5.92 2.34
CA PHE A 82 4.38 -6.34 3.54
C PHE A 82 5.26 -6.97 4.63
N GLY A 83 6.36 -7.64 4.25
CA GLY A 83 7.30 -8.25 5.22
C GLY A 83 8.11 -7.25 6.04
N THR A 84 8.05 -5.96 5.70
CA THR A 84 8.72 -4.88 6.46
C THR A 84 7.83 -4.25 7.53
N LEU A 85 6.56 -4.66 7.58
CA LEU A 85 5.59 -4.18 8.56
C LEU A 85 5.65 -5.04 9.82
N ASP A 86 5.43 -4.41 10.97
CA ASP A 86 5.06 -5.15 12.17
C ASP A 86 3.66 -5.78 12.01
N ALA A 87 3.31 -6.70 12.91
CA ALA A 87 2.08 -7.47 12.81
C ALA A 87 0.81 -6.60 12.87
N GLU A 88 0.81 -5.53 13.66
CA GLU A 88 -0.35 -4.63 13.83
C GLU A 88 -0.55 -3.76 12.58
N THR A 89 0.54 -3.20 12.06
CA THR A 89 0.51 -2.41 10.83
C THR A 89 0.13 -3.27 9.62
N LEU A 90 0.62 -4.52 9.56
CA LEU A 90 0.26 -5.46 8.50
C LEU A 90 -1.23 -5.80 8.52
N GLU A 91 -1.79 -6.07 9.69
CA GLU A 91 -3.22 -6.32 9.87
C GLU A 91 -4.06 -5.15 9.36
N THR A 92 -3.73 -3.93 9.79
CA THR A 92 -4.39 -2.69 9.34
C THR A 92 -4.31 -2.51 7.82
N ALA A 93 -3.18 -2.86 7.21
CA ALA A 93 -3.00 -2.81 5.76
C ALA A 93 -3.92 -3.80 5.05
N ILE A 94 -4.03 -5.04 5.53
CA ILE A 94 -4.91 -6.07 4.98
C ILE A 94 -6.38 -5.64 5.05
N GLU A 95 -6.85 -5.18 6.21
CA GLU A 95 -8.22 -4.70 6.39
C GLU A 95 -8.55 -3.54 5.43
N THR A 96 -7.57 -2.64 5.20
CA THR A 96 -7.73 -1.53 4.27
C THR A 96 -7.88 -2.02 2.82
N LEU A 97 -7.11 -3.03 2.41
CA LEU A 97 -7.20 -3.65 1.08
C LEU A 97 -8.54 -4.37 0.88
N GLU A 98 -8.99 -5.15 1.87
CA GLU A 98 -10.30 -5.84 1.84
C GLU A 98 -11.45 -4.83 1.68
N ARG A 99 -11.42 -3.74 2.45
CA ARG A 99 -12.42 -2.68 2.33
C ARG A 99 -12.38 -2.03 0.94
N LEU A 100 -11.20 -1.76 0.39
CA LEU A 100 -11.07 -1.16 -0.94
C LEU A 100 -11.63 -2.06 -2.05
N GLN A 101 -11.38 -3.37 -1.97
CA GLN A 101 -11.97 -4.34 -2.89
C GLN A 101 -13.50 -4.25 -2.84
N SER A 102 -14.08 -4.15 -1.64
CA SER A 102 -15.53 -4.01 -1.45
C SER A 102 -16.11 -2.68 -1.94
N GLU A 103 -15.36 -1.57 -1.78
CA GLU A 103 -15.81 -0.21 -2.14
C GLU A 103 -15.75 0.06 -3.65
N SER A 104 -14.78 -0.53 -4.35
CA SER A 104 -14.41 -0.10 -5.71
C SER A 104 -14.75 -1.10 -6.82
N ASN A 105 -15.26 -2.30 -6.48
CA ASN A 105 -15.48 -3.41 -7.42
C ASN A 105 -14.24 -3.71 -8.29
N ARG A 106 -13.05 -3.48 -7.73
CA ARG A 106 -11.75 -3.71 -8.37
C ARG A 106 -11.14 -4.99 -7.82
N THR A 107 -10.43 -5.70 -8.68
CA THR A 107 -9.65 -6.86 -8.26
C THR A 107 -8.30 -6.40 -7.72
N ILE A 108 -8.07 -6.62 -6.43
CA ILE A 108 -6.77 -6.35 -5.80
C ILE A 108 -5.98 -7.67 -5.74
N GLY A 109 -4.83 -7.70 -6.40
CA GLY A 109 -3.86 -8.79 -6.34
C GLY A 109 -2.68 -8.41 -5.45
N VAL A 110 -2.29 -9.31 -4.56
CA VAL A 110 -1.14 -9.12 -3.66
C VAL A 110 -0.10 -10.21 -3.95
N ILE A 111 1.15 -9.80 -4.15
CA ILE A 111 2.30 -10.70 -4.29
C ILE A 111 3.13 -10.55 -3.01
N SER A 112 3.19 -11.62 -2.23
CA SER A 112 3.95 -11.62 -0.98
C SER A 112 4.34 -13.02 -0.56
N HIS A 113 5.46 -13.10 0.16
CA HIS A 113 5.92 -14.30 0.85
C HIS A 113 5.45 -14.39 2.32
N VAL A 114 4.74 -13.37 2.83
CA VAL A 114 4.35 -13.29 4.24
C VAL A 114 3.23 -14.26 4.59
N GLU A 115 3.41 -15.04 5.66
CA GLU A 115 2.48 -16.12 6.05
C GLU A 115 1.10 -15.61 6.49
N SER A 116 1.03 -14.51 7.25
CA SER A 116 -0.24 -13.94 7.72
C SER A 116 -1.14 -13.44 6.58
N LEU A 117 -0.57 -13.01 5.45
CA LEU A 117 -1.33 -12.69 4.23
C LEU A 117 -1.99 -13.94 3.64
N LYS A 118 -1.31 -15.10 3.70
CA LYS A 118 -1.84 -16.37 3.19
C LYS A 118 -3.01 -16.89 4.02
N GLU A 119 -3.04 -16.58 5.32
CA GLU A 119 -4.14 -17.00 6.20
C GLU A 119 -5.41 -16.16 5.98
N ARG A 120 -5.25 -14.90 5.58
CA ARG A 120 -6.36 -13.96 5.37
C ARG A 120 -6.96 -14.00 3.97
N ILE A 121 -6.11 -14.07 2.94
CA ILE A 121 -6.57 -14.09 1.55
C ILE A 121 -6.85 -15.53 1.14
N THR A 122 -8.12 -15.91 1.08
CA THR A 122 -8.54 -17.29 0.82
C THR A 122 -8.26 -17.76 -0.61
N THR A 123 -8.38 -16.86 -1.60
CA THR A 123 -8.12 -17.17 -3.01
C THR A 123 -6.65 -16.92 -3.33
N GLN A 124 -5.91 -17.97 -3.67
CA GLN A 124 -4.46 -17.92 -3.79
C GLN A 124 -3.97 -18.52 -5.10
N ILE A 125 -2.93 -17.91 -5.65
CA ILE A 125 -2.09 -18.52 -6.66
C ILE A 125 -0.77 -18.85 -5.97
N ARG A 126 -0.56 -20.13 -5.65
CA ARG A 126 0.66 -20.58 -4.96
C ARG A 126 1.71 -20.97 -5.97
N VAL A 127 2.90 -20.41 -5.82
CA VAL A 127 4.08 -20.74 -6.61
C VAL A 127 4.98 -21.66 -5.78
N ILE A 128 5.09 -22.92 -6.18
CA ILE A 128 5.87 -23.96 -5.50
C ILE A 128 7.16 -24.22 -6.28
N LYS A 129 8.30 -24.08 -5.62
CA LYS A 129 9.61 -24.36 -6.23
C LYS A 129 9.74 -25.86 -6.54
N GLY A 130 9.95 -26.19 -7.81
CA GLY A 130 10.18 -27.55 -8.30
C GLY A 130 11.68 -27.90 -8.41
N THR A 131 11.96 -29.11 -8.87
CA THR A 131 13.33 -29.55 -9.16
C THR A 131 13.82 -28.97 -10.50
N GLY A 132 15.14 -28.82 -10.66
CA GLY A 132 15.72 -28.41 -11.95
C GLY A 132 15.47 -26.95 -12.37
N GLY A 133 15.09 -26.07 -11.44
CA GLY A 133 14.84 -24.65 -11.73
C GLY A 133 13.43 -24.33 -12.23
N TYR A 134 12.54 -25.33 -12.30
CA TYR A 134 11.13 -25.13 -12.62
C TYR A 134 10.31 -24.75 -11.39
N ALA A 135 9.16 -24.12 -11.61
CA ALA A 135 8.16 -23.88 -10.59
C ALA A 135 6.82 -24.48 -11.01
N LYS A 136 6.04 -24.95 -10.04
CA LYS A 136 4.66 -25.39 -10.22
C LYS A 136 3.73 -24.32 -9.67
N ILE A 137 2.63 -24.07 -10.37
CA ILE A 137 1.58 -23.16 -9.92
C ILE A 137 0.35 -23.97 -9.57
N GLU A 138 -0.28 -23.66 -8.44
CA GLU A 138 -1.59 -24.18 -8.05
C GLU A 138 -2.52 -23.04 -7.64
N VAL A 139 -3.81 -23.20 -7.95
CA VAL A 139 -4.87 -22.28 -7.51
C VAL A 139 -5.56 -22.93 -6.32
N VAL A 140 -5.65 -22.18 -5.21
CA VAL A 140 -6.28 -22.61 -3.95
C VAL A 140 -7.40 -21.66 -3.59
#